data_AF-A0A6I7DHV5-F1
#
_entry.id   AF-A0A6I7DHV5-F1
#
_cell.length_a   1.000
_cell.length_b   1.000
_cell.length_c   1.000
_cell.angle_alpha   90.00
_cell.angle_beta   90.00
_cell.angle_gamma   90.00
#
_symmetry.space_group_name_H-M   'P 1'
#
loop_
_entity.id
_entity.type
_entity.pdbx_description
1 polymer ?
#
loop_
_entity_poly.entity_id
_entity_poly.type
_entity_poly.pdbx_seq_one_letter_code
_entity_poly.pdbx_strand_id
1 'polypeptide(L)'
;MTKKYYINNMCWGWFIGALFLYSCLEYELKYESLILLISISGIGLYPLAKWGIEYFFLQFTTREFWNRGLFLDTAGKAGGLALYSFIVFLLSIPITIIFILFVLVKRLFL
;
A
#
# COMPACT_ATOMS: atom_id res chain seq x y z
N MET A 1 0.83 3.64 -14.91
CA MET A 1 -0.25 3.73 -13.90
C MET A 1 -1.47 4.42 -14.51
N THR A 2 -2.68 3.88 -14.37
CA THR A 2 -3.92 4.52 -14.88
C THR A 2 -4.67 5.22 -13.76
N LYS A 3 -5.44 6.28 -14.07
CA LYS A 3 -6.28 6.98 -13.08
C LYS A 3 -7.29 6.04 -12.41
N LYS A 4 -7.90 5.13 -13.18
CA LYS A 4 -8.83 4.12 -12.68
C LYS A 4 -8.18 3.19 -11.65
N TYR A 5 -6.97 2.73 -11.91
CA TYR A 5 -6.21 1.91 -10.96
C TYR A 5 -5.96 2.68 -9.66
N TYR A 6 -5.54 3.92 -9.77
CA TYR A 6 -5.23 4.76 -8.62
C TYR A 6 -6.44 4.87 -7.68
N ILE A 7 -7.59 5.31 -8.22
CA ILE A 7 -8.84 5.50 -7.45
C ILE A 7 -9.30 4.19 -6.82
N ASN A 8 -9.23 3.08 -7.57
CA ASN A 8 -9.69 1.78 -7.07
C ASN A 8 -8.87 1.25 -5.89
N ASN A 9 -7.59 1.64 -5.80
CA ASN A 9 -6.69 1.19 -4.73
C ASN A 9 -6.58 2.19 -3.57
N MET A 10 -7.14 3.41 -3.69
CA MET A 10 -7.15 4.41 -2.61
C MET A 10 -7.91 3.91 -1.37
N CYS A 11 -8.91 3.03 -1.54
CA CYS A 11 -9.70 2.48 -0.42
C CYS A 11 -8.82 1.87 0.68
N TRP A 12 -7.77 1.14 0.30
CA TRP A 12 -6.81 0.56 1.25
C TRP A 12 -5.95 1.62 1.95
N GLY A 13 -5.60 2.70 1.25
CA GLY A 13 -4.92 3.84 1.85
C GLY A 13 -5.79 4.55 2.91
N TRP A 14 -7.09 4.72 2.64
CA TRP A 14 -8.07 5.21 3.61
C TRP A 14 -8.19 4.28 4.82
N PHE A 15 -8.29 2.97 4.57
CA PHE A 15 -8.38 1.96 5.63
C PHE A 15 -7.18 2.00 6.56
N ILE A 16 -5.96 2.02 6.02
CA ILE A 16 -4.72 2.10 6.81
C ILE A 16 -4.63 3.43 7.56
N GLY A 17 -4.97 4.56 6.91
CA GLY A 17 -4.97 5.87 7.54
C GLY A 17 -5.96 5.96 8.70
N ALA A 18 -7.16 5.38 8.55
CA ALA A 18 -8.17 5.32 9.61
C ALA A 18 -7.72 4.45 10.78
N LEU A 19 -7.12 3.29 10.52
CA LEU A 19 -6.54 2.43 11.56
C LEU A 19 -5.44 3.17 12.34
N PHE A 20 -4.55 3.87 11.64
CA PHE A 20 -3.48 4.64 12.27
C PHE A 20 -4.01 5.78 13.15
N LEU A 21 -5.04 6.50 12.69
CA LEU A 21 -5.72 7.52 13.49
C LEU A 21 -6.40 6.92 14.72
N TYR A 22 -7.10 5.79 14.56
CA TYR A 22 -7.73 5.07 15.66
C TYR A 22 -6.71 4.68 16.74
N SER A 23 -5.54 4.16 16.35
CA SER A 23 -4.48 3.81 17.31
C SER A 23 -3.88 5.01 18.04
N CYS A 24 -4.00 6.22 17.51
CA CYS A 24 -3.46 7.42 18.14
C CYS A 24 -4.47 8.13 19.08
N LEU A 25 -5.76 7.82 18.98
CA LEU A 25 -6.85 8.49 19.72
C LEU A 25 -6.74 8.35 21.25
N GLU A 26 -6.09 7.32 21.77
CA GLU A 26 -5.94 7.07 23.21
C GLU A 26 -4.84 7.93 23.87
N TYR A 27 -4.02 8.62 23.08
CA TYR A 27 -2.91 9.43 23.58
C TYR A 27 -3.27 10.91 23.53
N GLU A 28 -2.89 11.71 24.54
CA GLU A 28 -2.90 13.18 24.41
C GLU A 28 -1.83 13.57 23.38
N LEU A 29 -2.24 13.63 22.12
CA LEU A 29 -1.34 13.86 21.00
C LEU A 29 -0.94 15.33 20.96
N LYS A 30 0.27 15.65 21.44
CA LYS A 30 0.89 16.97 21.22
C LYS A 30 1.06 17.33 19.73
N TYR A 31 0.91 16.37 18.82
CA TYR A 31 1.19 16.47 17.39
C TYR A 31 0.02 16.01 16.48
N GLU A 32 -1.23 16.22 16.91
CA GLU A 32 -2.44 15.84 16.14
C GLU A 32 -2.38 16.25 14.66
N SER A 33 -1.95 17.49 14.38
CA SER A 33 -1.88 18.01 13.01
C SER A 33 -0.86 17.25 12.14
N LEU A 34 0.26 16.80 12.72
CA LEU A 34 1.26 16.01 12.00
C LEU A 34 0.74 14.60 11.72
N ILE A 35 0.03 14.00 12.68
CA ILE A 35 -0.55 12.67 12.56
C ILE A 35 -1.64 12.66 11.48
N LEU A 36 -2.51 13.68 11.45
CA LEU A 36 -3.48 13.86 10.37
C LEU A 36 -2.80 14.04 9.01
N LEU A 37 -1.73 14.83 8.93
CA LEU A 37 -0.99 15.05 7.68
C LEU A 37 -0.35 13.75 7.17
N ILE A 38 0.23 12.94 8.06
CA ILE A 38 0.77 11.61 7.76
C ILE A 38 -0.34 10.71 7.22
N SER A 39 -1.47 10.61 7.93
CA SER A 39 -2.60 9.78 7.51
C SER A 39 -3.14 10.18 6.14
N ILE A 40 -3.32 11.48 5.87
CA ILE A 40 -3.81 11.98 4.59
C ILE A 40 -2.80 11.71 3.47
N SER A 41 -1.51 11.91 3.74
CA SER A 41 -0.44 11.63 2.77
C SER A 41 -0.38 10.14 2.40
N GLY A 42 -0.60 9.25 3.36
CA GLY A 42 -0.65 7.80 3.15
C GLY A 42 -1.73 7.35 2.18
N ILE A 43 -2.88 8.05 2.12
CA ILE A 43 -3.97 7.73 1.20
C ILE A 43 -3.51 7.85 -0.27
N GLY A 44 -2.76 8.91 -0.58
CA GLY A 44 -2.26 9.13 -1.93
C GLY A 44 -1.00 8.32 -2.24
N LEU A 45 -0.18 8.05 -1.24
CA LEU A 45 1.08 7.33 -1.44
C LEU A 45 0.88 5.82 -1.54
N TYR A 46 -0.14 5.27 -0.89
CA TYR A 46 -0.40 3.83 -0.89
C TYR A 46 -0.62 3.24 -2.30
N PRO A 47 -1.49 3.78 -3.18
CA PRO A 47 -1.65 3.25 -4.54
C PRO A 47 -0.35 3.28 -5.36
N LEU A 48 0.53 4.25 -5.08
CA LEU A 48 1.82 4.36 -5.73
C LEU A 48 2.79 3.28 -5.24
N ALA A 49 2.88 3.07 -3.93
CA ALA A 49 3.68 2.00 -3.33
C ALA A 49 3.23 0.61 -3.83
N LYS A 50 1.90 0.38 -3.84
CA LYS A 50 1.29 -0.83 -4.39
C LYS A 50 1.67 -1.07 -5.84
N TRP A 51 1.54 -0.05 -6.68
CA TRP A 51 1.91 -0.13 -8.08
C TRP A 51 3.40 -0.45 -8.27
N GLY A 52 4.28 0.15 -7.47
CA GLY A 52 5.71 -0.12 -7.50
C GLY A 52 6.05 -1.58 -7.17
N ILE A 53 5.40 -2.15 -6.15
CA ILE A 53 5.59 -3.55 -5.77
C ILE A 53 5.04 -4.49 -6.84
N GLU A 54 3.84 -4.24 -7.37
CA GLU A 54 3.29 -5.05 -8.47
C GLU A 54 4.21 -5.01 -9.69
N TYR A 55 4.72 -3.82 -10.03
CA TYR A 55 5.67 -3.68 -11.13
C TYR A 55 6.95 -4.47 -10.88
N PHE A 56 7.49 -4.43 -9.65
CA PHE A 56 8.65 -5.22 -9.24
C PHE A 56 8.41 -6.72 -9.39
N PHE A 57 7.30 -7.25 -8.87
CA PHE A 57 6.94 -8.67 -9.03
C PHE A 57 6.80 -9.09 -10.50
N LEU A 58 6.25 -8.21 -11.34
CA LEU A 58 6.13 -8.47 -12.77
C LEU A 58 7.49 -8.54 -13.49
N GLN A 59 8.56 -7.95 -12.94
CA GLN A 59 9.92 -8.14 -13.48
C GLN A 59 10.46 -9.54 -13.23
N PHE A 60 10.04 -10.20 -12.14
CA PHE A 60 10.53 -11.53 -11.75
C PHE A 60 9.59 -12.67 -12.13
N THR A 61 8.39 -12.38 -12.63
CA THR A 61 7.39 -13.39 -12.99
C THR A 61 7.12 -13.41 -14.49
N THR A 62 6.83 -14.59 -15.04
CA THR A 62 6.52 -14.77 -16.46
C THR A 62 5.04 -15.05 -16.67
N ARG A 63 4.55 -14.88 -17.90
CA ARG A 63 3.17 -15.28 -18.25
C ARG A 63 2.89 -16.75 -17.97
N GLU A 64 3.90 -17.61 -18.11
CA GLU A 64 3.76 -19.03 -17.80
C GLU A 64 3.57 -19.28 -16.30
N PHE A 65 4.29 -18.54 -15.44
CA PHE A 65 4.11 -18.60 -13.99
C PHE A 65 2.65 -18.29 -13.59
N TRP A 66 2.06 -17.25 -14.17
CA TRP A 66 0.68 -16.82 -13.91
C TRP A 66 -0.41 -17.73 -14.50
N ASN A 67 -0.05 -18.78 -15.23
CA ASN A 67 -0.98 -19.75 -15.82
C ASN A 67 -0.68 -21.20 -15.38
N ARG A 68 0.14 -21.40 -14.35
CA ARG A 68 0.50 -22.72 -13.81
C ARG A 68 0.14 -22.82 -12.33
N GLY A 69 -0.07 -24.05 -11.84
CA GLY A 69 -0.27 -24.34 -10.42
C GLY A 69 -1.45 -23.57 -9.81
N LEU A 70 -1.18 -22.79 -8.76
CA LEU A 70 -2.19 -21.98 -8.04
C LEU A 70 -2.83 -20.86 -8.87
N PHE A 71 -2.25 -20.52 -10.03
CA PHE A 71 -2.76 -19.46 -10.92
C PHE A 71 -3.47 -20.00 -12.18
N LEU A 72 -3.59 -21.32 -12.29
CA LEU A 72 -4.28 -22.00 -13.38
C LEU A 72 -5.79 -21.75 -13.28
N ASP A 73 -6.49 -21.54 -14.40
CA ASP A 73 -7.93 -21.20 -14.48
C ASP A 73 -8.83 -22.31 -13.92
N THR A 74 -8.84 -22.39 -12.59
CA THR A 74 -9.57 -23.32 -11.73
C THR A 74 -10.05 -22.57 -10.50
N ALA A 75 -10.86 -23.19 -9.64
CA ALA A 75 -11.31 -22.58 -8.39
C ALA A 75 -10.15 -22.08 -7.50
N GLY A 76 -8.96 -22.67 -7.60
CA GLY A 76 -7.77 -22.26 -6.84
C GLY A 76 -7.16 -20.91 -7.26
N LYS A 77 -7.45 -20.43 -8.48
CA LYS A 77 -6.91 -19.16 -9.01
C LYS A 77 -7.28 -17.96 -8.15
N ALA A 78 -8.52 -17.94 -7.65
CA ALA A 78 -8.99 -16.88 -6.77
C ALA A 78 -8.17 -16.82 -5.47
N GLY A 79 -7.84 -17.98 -4.90
CA GLY A 79 -6.98 -18.08 -3.70
C GLY A 79 -5.54 -17.63 -3.96
N GLY A 80 -4.95 -18.07 -5.08
CA GLY A 80 -3.60 -17.64 -5.48
C GLY A 80 -3.50 -16.12 -5.69
N LEU A 81 -4.48 -15.53 -6.38
CA LEU A 81 -4.55 -14.09 -6.59
C LEU A 81 -4.81 -13.31 -5.29
N ALA A 82 -5.60 -13.88 -4.37
CA ALA A 82 -5.82 -13.28 -3.05
C ALA A 82 -4.53 -13.25 -2.22
N LEU A 83 -3.78 -14.36 -2.18
CA LEU A 83 -2.47 -14.43 -1.52
C LEU A 83 -1.47 -13.44 -2.11
N TYR A 84 -1.37 -13.37 -3.44
CA TYR A 84 -0.54 -12.37 -4.11
C TYR A 84 -0.94 -10.95 -3.72
N SER A 85 -2.24 -10.63 -3.80
CA SER A 85 -2.75 -9.30 -3.46
C SER A 85 -2.49 -8.94 -2.00
N PHE A 86 -2.57 -9.92 -1.09
CA PHE A 86 -2.25 -9.76 0.32
C PHE A 86 -0.76 -9.49 0.57
N ILE A 87 0.14 -10.21 -0.11
CA ILE A 87 1.59 -9.96 -0.05
C ILE A 87 1.91 -8.55 -0.54
N VAL A 88 1.35 -8.15 -1.69
CA VAL A 88 1.50 -6.80 -2.23
C VAL A 88 1.00 -5.76 -1.24
N PHE A 89 -0.17 -5.97 -0.63
CA PHE A 89 -0.73 -5.08 0.40
C PHE A 89 0.23 -4.93 1.59
N LEU A 90 0.71 -6.05 2.15
CA LEU A 90 1.63 -6.04 3.30
C LEU A 90 2.94 -5.32 3.00
N LEU A 91 3.53 -5.52 1.82
CA LEU A 91 4.76 -4.85 1.42
C LEU A 91 4.54 -3.35 1.13
N SER A 92 3.34 -2.95 0.72
CA SER A 92 3.02 -1.55 0.40
C SER A 92 3.01 -0.66 1.62
N ILE A 93 2.63 -1.19 2.78
CA ILE A 93 2.58 -0.47 4.06
C ILE A 93 3.96 0.09 4.47
N PRO A 94 5.02 -0.72 4.65
CA PRO A 94 6.32 -0.21 5.07
C PRO A 94 6.92 0.73 4.03
N ILE A 95 6.74 0.49 2.72
CA ILE A 95 7.22 1.42 1.68
C ILE A 95 6.52 2.79 1.80
N THR A 96 5.20 2.79 2.02
CA THR A 96 4.44 4.03 2.21
C THR A 96 4.94 4.78 3.43
N ILE A 97 5.16 4.09 4.55
CA ILE A 97 5.68 4.69 5.80
C ILE A 97 7.09 5.27 5.60
N ILE A 98 8.00 4.50 5.00
CA ILE A 98 9.38 4.95 4.73
C ILE A 98 9.36 6.22 3.85
N PHE A 99 8.50 6.25 2.82
CA PHE A 99 8.39 7.40 1.94
C PHE A 99 7.88 8.65 2.67
N ILE A 100 6.87 8.49 3.54
CA ILE A 100 6.36 9.59 4.37
C ILE A 100 7.45 10.11 5.31
N LEU A 101 8.14 9.21 6.01
CA LEU A 101 9.24 9.58 6.92
C LEU A 101 10.36 10.31 6.17
N PHE A 102 10.75 9.82 4.99
CA PHE A 102 11.75 10.48 4.16
C PHE A 102 11.35 11.91 3.78
N VAL A 103 10.10 12.11 3.35
CA VAL A 103 9.57 13.45 3.01
C VAL A 103 9.53 14.37 4.23
N LEU A 104 9.12 13.85 5.39
CA LEU A 104 9.08 14.61 6.64
C LEU A 104 10.48 15.03 7.09
N VAL A 105 11.44 14.11 7.13
CA VAL A 105 12.83 14.39 7.50
C VAL A 105 13.41 15.43 6.54
N LYS A 106 13.22 15.25 5.23
CA LYS A 106 13.71 16.20 4.24
C LYS A 106 13.11 17.59 4.44
N ARG A 107 11.83 17.71 4.81
CA ARG A 107 11.18 19.01 5.05
C ARG A 107 11.58 19.67 6.37
N LEU A 108 11.91 18.87 7.37
CA LEU A 108 12.25 19.35 8.72
C LEU A 108 13.73 19.71 8.87
N PHE A 109 14.63 19.01 8.19
CA PHE A 109 16.09 19.10 8.41
C PHE A 109 16.89 19.65 7.22
N LEU A 110 16.27 19.82 6.04
CA LEU A 110 16.95 20.14 4.79
C LEU A 110 16.26 21.31 4.09
#